data_AF-U1PAA5-F1
#
_entry.id   AF-U1PAA5-F1
#
_cell.length_a   1.000
_cell.length_b   1.000
_cell.length_c   1.000
_cell.angle_alpha   90.00
_cell.angle_beta   90.00
_cell.angle_gamma   90.00
#
_symmetry.space_group_name_H-M   'P 1'
#
loop_
_entity.id
_entity.type
_entity.pdbx_description
1 polymer ?
#
loop_
_entity_poly.entity_id
_entity_poly.type
_entity_poly.pdbx_seq_one_letter_code
_entity_poly.pdbx_strand_id
1 'polypeptide(L)'
;MDDGLTNQLLDGSTYEQATVNVRRTFPLTIDQKILIAPASLALAVLFAPLLYYRRALVTELEDANSTAAALTIDAGALAFGGIISVSGAGVLLLYLRKRIQAVDLNPERARRVVRVEDLLMWVLLQGGAFIIIAVAVAAFGVAAPETL
;
A
#
# COMPACT_ATOMS: atom_id res chain seq x y z
N MET A 1 24.38 -19.87 -16.44
CA MET A 1 24.97 -18.52 -16.55
C MET A 1 24.00 -17.74 -17.42
N ASP A 2 23.35 -16.74 -16.85
CA ASP A 2 22.15 -16.12 -17.40
C ASP A 2 22.49 -15.07 -18.46
N ASP A 3 22.28 -15.40 -19.72
CA ASP A 3 22.51 -14.49 -20.86
C ASP A 3 21.65 -13.20 -20.77
N GLY A 4 20.54 -13.24 -20.02
CA GLY A 4 19.70 -12.07 -19.75
C GLY A 4 20.35 -11.03 -18.82
N LEU A 5 21.16 -11.48 -17.85
CA LEU A 5 21.89 -10.59 -16.93
C LEU A 5 23.03 -9.85 -17.64
N THR A 6 23.73 -10.54 -18.55
CA THR A 6 24.83 -9.96 -19.32
C THR A 6 24.34 -8.92 -20.32
N ASN A 7 23.21 -9.15 -21.00
CA ASN A 7 22.63 -8.15 -21.91
C ASN A 7 22.07 -6.93 -21.16
N GLN A 8 21.47 -7.11 -19.98
CA GLN A 8 20.98 -5.98 -19.17
C GLN A 8 22.11 -5.13 -18.57
N LEU A 9 23.32 -5.71 -18.41
CA LEU A 9 24.52 -4.98 -17.99
C LEU A 9 25.21 -4.25 -19.15
N LEU A 10 25.05 -4.72 -20.40
CA LEU A 10 25.70 -4.15 -21.57
C LEU A 10 24.85 -3.08 -22.28
N ASP A 11 23.52 -3.25 -22.33
CA ASP A 11 22.59 -2.32 -23.02
C ASP A 11 21.59 -1.61 -22.09
N GLY A 12 21.54 -1.98 -20.80
CA GLY A 12 20.58 -1.42 -19.85
C GLY A 12 20.94 -0.01 -19.38
N SER A 13 19.91 0.80 -19.14
CA SER A 13 20.05 2.15 -18.57
C SER A 13 20.83 2.12 -17.23
N THR A 14 21.47 3.22 -16.85
CA THR A 14 22.23 3.33 -15.57
C THR A 14 21.38 2.95 -14.35
N TYR A 15 20.05 3.07 -14.45
CA TYR A 15 19.10 2.58 -13.47
C TYR A 15 19.01 1.05 -13.41
N GLU A 16 18.87 0.36 -14.55
CA GLU A 16 18.81 -1.11 -14.61
C GLU A 16 20.09 -1.76 -14.10
N GLN A 17 21.26 -1.24 -14.48
CA GLN A 17 22.54 -1.72 -13.94
C GLN A 17 22.62 -1.56 -12.42
N ALA A 18 22.06 -0.47 -11.87
CA ALA A 18 21.98 -0.27 -10.43
C ALA A 18 20.97 -1.21 -9.75
N THR A 19 19.89 -1.61 -10.44
CA THR A 19 18.92 -2.56 -9.89
C THR A 19 19.49 -3.96 -9.69
N VAL A 20 20.39 -4.39 -10.57
CA VAL A 20 21.08 -5.70 -10.47
C VAL A 20 22.13 -5.70 -9.36
N ASN A 21 22.78 -4.56 -9.12
CA ASN A 21 23.91 -4.45 -8.20
C ASN A 21 23.50 -4.19 -6.74
N VAL A 22 22.24 -3.82 -6.49
CA VAL A 22 21.71 -3.58 -5.14
C VAL A 22 20.86 -4.78 -4.74
N ARG A 23 21.14 -5.40 -3.59
CA ARG A 23 20.26 -6.42 -2.99
C ARG A 23 18.89 -5.79 -2.68
N ARG A 24 17.94 -5.92 -3.60
CA ARG A 24 16.55 -5.46 -3.44
C ARG A 24 15.82 -6.35 -2.45
N THR A 25 15.03 -5.75 -1.57
CA THR A 25 14.14 -6.49 -0.67
C THR A 25 12.92 -7.00 -1.43
N PHE A 26 12.43 -6.20 -2.38
CA PHE A 26 11.28 -6.53 -3.23
C PHE A 26 11.71 -6.58 -4.70
N PRO A 27 11.78 -7.78 -5.33
CA PRO A 27 12.19 -7.94 -6.73
C PRO A 27 11.03 -7.62 -7.69
N LEU A 28 10.41 -6.44 -7.52
CA LEU A 28 9.32 -5.94 -8.36
C LEU A 28 9.77 -4.73 -9.17
N THR A 29 9.18 -4.55 -10.36
CA THR A 29 9.40 -3.35 -11.17
C THR A 29 8.69 -2.14 -10.55
N ILE A 30 9.16 -0.93 -10.85
CA ILE A 30 8.53 0.30 -10.33
C ILE A 30 7.06 0.39 -10.74
N ASP A 31 6.72 -0.09 -11.94
CA ASP A 31 5.35 -0.12 -12.47
C ASP A 31 4.46 -1.07 -11.68
N GLN A 32 4.97 -2.25 -11.32
CA GLN A 32 4.25 -3.18 -10.44
C GLN A 32 4.03 -2.57 -9.05
N LYS A 33 5.05 -1.95 -8.45
CA LYS A 33 4.92 -1.28 -7.14
C LYS A 33 3.88 -0.17 -7.18
N ILE A 34 3.83 0.60 -8.27
CA ILE A 34 2.82 1.63 -8.49
C ILE A 34 1.42 1.04 -8.57
N LEU A 35 1.23 -0.12 -9.22
CA LEU A 35 -0.08 -0.78 -9.34
C LEU A 35 -0.63 -1.31 -8.01
N ILE A 36 0.23 -1.58 -7.03
CA ILE A 36 -0.21 -2.05 -5.70
C ILE A 36 -0.93 -0.92 -4.94
N ALA A 37 -0.56 0.34 -5.17
CA ALA A 37 -1.24 1.48 -4.54
C ALA A 37 -2.74 1.57 -4.88
N PRO A 38 -3.16 1.68 -6.17
CA PRO A 38 -4.57 1.73 -6.53
C PRO A 38 -5.29 0.43 -6.19
N ALA A 39 -4.64 -0.74 -6.29
CA ALA A 39 -5.24 -2.00 -5.85
C ALA A 39 -5.56 -1.99 -4.34
N SER A 40 -4.64 -1.49 -3.51
CA SER A 40 -4.86 -1.37 -2.06
C SER A 40 -5.94 -0.32 -1.73
N LEU A 41 -5.97 0.79 -2.47
CA LEU A 41 -7.01 1.81 -2.30
C LEU A 41 -8.39 1.33 -2.75
N ALA A 42 -8.47 0.48 -3.78
CA ALA A 42 -9.74 -0.12 -4.20
C ALA A 42 -10.36 -0.96 -3.08
N LEU A 43 -9.55 -1.65 -2.26
CA LEU A 43 -10.04 -2.37 -1.08
C LEU A 43 -10.67 -1.43 -0.04
N ALA A 44 -10.17 -0.20 0.09
CA ALA A 44 -10.76 0.78 1.00
C ALA A 44 -12.18 1.19 0.59
N VAL A 45 -12.56 1.06 -0.68
CA VAL A 45 -13.93 1.35 -1.15
C VAL A 45 -14.95 0.41 -0.49
N LEU A 46 -14.56 -0.84 -0.18
CA LEU A 46 -15.42 -1.80 0.50
C LEU A 46 -15.73 -1.40 1.95
N PHE A 47 -14.92 -0.52 2.55
CA PHE A 47 -15.10 -0.07 3.92
C PHE A 47 -16.37 0.78 4.10
N ALA A 48 -16.69 1.64 3.14
CA ALA A 48 -17.88 2.51 3.20
C ALA A 48 -19.22 1.75 3.28
N PRO A 49 -19.53 0.77 2.40
CA PRO A 49 -20.76 0.01 2.51
C PRO A 49 -20.79 -0.84 3.79
N LEU A 50 -19.66 -1.40 4.23
CA LEU A 50 -19.58 -2.17 5.49
C LEU A 50 -19.96 -1.32 6.71
N LEU A 51 -19.45 -0.09 6.79
CA LEU A 51 -19.84 0.84 7.85
C LEU A 51 -21.31 1.23 7.78
N TYR A 52 -21.87 1.41 6.59
CA TYR A 52 -23.28 1.73 6.41
C TYR A 52 -24.19 0.59 6.91
N TYR A 53 -23.92 -0.65 6.51
CA TYR A 53 -24.67 -1.82 6.99
C TYR A 53 -24.55 -2.00 8.51
N ARG A 54 -23.34 -1.82 9.07
CA ARG A 54 -23.15 -1.90 10.52
C ARG A 54 -23.90 -0.81 11.27
N ARG A 55 -23.96 0.41 10.75
CA ARG A 55 -24.73 1.50 11.37
C ARG A 55 -26.23 1.18 11.41
N ALA A 56 -26.78 0.59 10.34
CA ALA A 56 -28.16 0.14 10.33
C ALA A 56 -28.42 -0.92 11.41
N LEU A 57 -27.55 -1.92 11.53
CA LEU A 57 -27.62 -2.97 12.56
C LEU A 57 -27.50 -2.41 13.99
N VAL A 58 -26.59 -1.45 14.22
CA VAL A 58 -26.41 -0.82 15.54
C VAL A 58 -27.60 0.05 15.94
N THR A 59 -28.26 0.70 14.98
CA THR A 59 -29.48 1.50 15.24
C THR A 59 -30.67 0.58 15.59
N GLU A 60 -30.63 -0.67 15.15
CA GLU A 60 -31.64 -1.69 15.47
C GLU A 60 -31.36 -2.39 16.83
N LEU A 61 -30.10 -2.35 17.31
CA LEU A 61 -29.61 -2.97 18.54
C LEU A 61 -29.36 -1.96 19.68
N GLU A 62 -30.06 -0.83 19.68
CA GLU A 62 -29.78 0.43 20.40
C GLU A 62 -29.68 0.37 21.95
N ASP A 63 -29.62 -0.80 22.58
CA ASP A 63 -29.42 -0.98 24.03
C ASP A 63 -28.05 -1.62 24.41
N ALA A 64 -27.20 -2.01 23.45
CA ALA A 64 -25.92 -2.65 23.75
C ALA A 64 -24.72 -1.67 23.81
N ASN A 65 -24.46 -1.16 25.01
CA ASN A 65 -23.19 -0.64 25.57
C ASN A 65 -22.00 -0.33 24.63
N SER A 66 -21.69 0.97 24.56
CA SER A 66 -20.41 1.73 24.37
C SER A 66 -19.13 1.13 23.76
N THR A 67 -18.90 -0.18 23.74
CA THR A 67 -17.64 -0.79 23.28
C THR A 67 -17.58 -0.93 21.76
N ALA A 68 -18.71 -1.28 21.13
CA ALA A 68 -18.81 -1.42 19.69
C ALA A 68 -18.58 -0.09 18.95
N ALA A 69 -19.03 1.03 19.54
CA ALA A 69 -18.83 2.38 19.00
C ALA A 69 -17.34 2.79 19.02
N ALA A 70 -16.62 2.52 20.11
CA ALA A 70 -15.19 2.80 20.23
C ALA A 70 -14.37 2.02 19.19
N LEU A 71 -14.66 0.73 19.01
CA LEU A 71 -13.98 -0.11 18.01
C LEU A 71 -14.21 0.36 16.57
N THR A 72 -15.37 1.00 16.30
CA THR A 72 -15.69 1.57 14.98
C THR A 72 -14.83 2.80 14.67
N ILE A 73 -14.64 3.66 15.68
CA ILE A 73 -13.85 4.90 15.56
C ILE A 73 -12.38 4.53 15.36
N ASP A 74 -11.88 3.54 16.09
CA ASP A 74 -10.50 3.06 15.96
C ASP A 74 -10.24 2.39 14.61
N ALA A 75 -11.16 1.55 14.12
CA ALA A 75 -11.05 0.94 12.79
C ALA A 75 -11.12 1.98 11.66
N GLY A 76 -11.97 3.01 11.81
CA GLY A 76 -12.06 4.12 10.87
C GLY A 76 -10.79 4.96 10.80
N ALA A 77 -10.20 5.27 11.96
CA ALA A 77 -8.92 5.98 12.04
C ALA A 77 -7.78 5.15 11.42
N LEU A 78 -7.77 3.84 11.66
CA LEU A 78 -6.79 2.92 11.08
C LEU A 78 -6.92 2.86 9.55
N ALA A 79 -8.14 2.72 9.02
CA ALA A 79 -8.41 2.73 7.58
C ALA A 79 -7.96 4.05 6.95
N PHE A 80 -8.30 5.19 7.57
CA PHE A 80 -7.94 6.51 7.06
C PHE A 80 -6.41 6.74 7.06
N GLY A 81 -5.73 6.32 8.13
CA GLY A 81 -4.26 6.32 8.20
C GLY A 81 -3.63 5.45 7.10
N GLY A 82 -4.20 4.27 6.85
CA GLY A 82 -3.81 3.39 5.75
C GLY A 82 -3.99 4.04 4.38
N ILE A 83 -5.15 4.67 4.12
CA ILE A 83 -5.45 5.38 2.86
C ILE A 83 -4.45 6.51 2.61
N ILE A 84 -4.18 7.36 3.61
CA ILE A 84 -3.21 8.45 3.50
C ILE A 84 -1.82 7.89 3.20
N SER A 85 -1.41 6.86 3.92
CA SER A 85 -0.11 6.22 3.76
C SER A 85 0.09 5.64 2.36
N VAL A 86 -0.87 4.84 1.87
CA VAL A 86 -0.84 4.26 0.52
C VAL A 86 -0.89 5.33 -0.56
N SER A 87 -1.74 6.34 -0.40
CA SER A 87 -1.87 7.45 -1.36
C SER A 87 -0.56 8.24 -1.45
N GLY A 88 0.02 8.61 -0.31
CA GLY A 88 1.29 9.33 -0.24
C GLY A 88 2.44 8.53 -0.85
N ALA A 89 2.56 7.25 -0.49
CA ALA A 89 3.58 6.36 -1.04
C ALA A 89 3.41 6.17 -2.56
N GLY A 90 2.18 5.96 -3.04
CA GLY A 90 1.86 5.82 -4.46
C GLY A 90 2.21 7.07 -5.28
N VAL A 91 1.87 8.26 -4.78
CA VAL A 91 2.23 9.54 -5.43
C VAL A 91 3.75 9.73 -5.47
N LEU A 92 4.46 9.38 -4.39
CA LEU A 92 5.91 9.46 -4.36
C LEU A 92 6.57 8.47 -5.34
N LEU A 93 6.02 7.26 -5.49
CA LEU A 93 6.49 6.30 -6.50
C LEU A 93 6.26 6.80 -7.93
N LEU A 94 5.11 7.42 -8.21
CA LEU A 94 4.84 8.06 -9.51
C LEU A 94 5.82 9.22 -9.78
N TYR A 95 6.11 10.03 -8.76
CA TYR A 95 7.10 11.10 -8.85
C TYR A 95 8.49 10.56 -9.14
N LEU A 96 8.92 9.50 -8.44
CA LEU A 96 10.20 8.83 -8.69
C LEU A 96 10.28 8.28 -10.12
N ARG A 97 9.23 7.61 -10.61
CA ARG A 97 9.16 7.11 -11.98
C ARG A 97 9.39 8.22 -13.00
N LYS A 98 8.66 9.34 -12.87
CA LYS A 98 8.84 10.51 -13.74
C LYS A 98 10.26 11.06 -13.67
N ARG A 99 10.84 11.13 -12.47
CA ARG A 99 12.20 11.65 -12.28
C ARG A 99 13.27 10.75 -12.88
N ILE A 100 13.11 9.43 -12.80
CA ILE A 100 14.02 8.44 -13.40
C ILE A 100 13.97 8.54 -14.94
N GLN A 101 12.78 8.73 -15.52
CA GLN A 101 12.61 8.85 -16.97
C GLN A 101 13.10 10.19 -17.53
N ALA A 102 13.05 11.26 -16.74
CA ALA A 102 13.37 12.61 -17.21
C ALA A 102 14.85 13.00 -17.10
N VAL A 103 15.66 12.29 -16.30
CA VAL A 103 17.04 12.68 -15.99
C VAL A 103 17.96 11.46 -16.03
N ASP A 104 19.05 11.55 -16.79
CA ASP A 104 20.12 10.55 -16.72
C ASP A 104 20.71 10.51 -15.31
N LEU A 105 20.49 9.38 -14.64
CA LEU A 105 20.91 9.20 -13.26
C LEU A 105 22.38 8.79 -13.21
N ASN A 106 23.18 9.57 -12.51
CA ASN A 106 24.50 9.13 -12.07
C ASN A 106 24.35 7.84 -11.22
N PRO A 107 25.23 6.82 -11.37
CA PRO A 107 25.15 5.54 -10.67
C PRO A 107 24.95 5.64 -9.14
N GLU A 108 25.51 6.64 -8.47
CA GLU A 108 25.28 6.85 -7.03
C GLU A 108 23.83 7.24 -6.70
N ARG A 109 23.21 8.08 -7.54
CA ARG A 109 21.82 8.48 -7.39
C ARG A 109 20.88 7.32 -7.69
N ALA A 110 21.20 6.51 -8.71
CA ALA A 110 20.42 5.31 -9.04
C ALA A 110 20.31 4.37 -7.82
N ARG A 111 21.42 4.11 -7.10
CA ARG A 111 21.39 3.30 -5.87
C ARG A 111 20.51 3.89 -4.76
N ARG A 112 20.52 5.21 -4.57
CA ARG A 112 19.65 5.87 -3.57
C ARG A 112 18.18 5.74 -3.96
N VAL A 113 17.86 5.91 -5.24
CA VAL A 113 16.48 5.75 -5.74
C VAL A 113 15.96 4.34 -5.45
N VAL A 114 16.75 3.30 -5.69
CA VAL A 114 16.35 1.92 -5.37
C VAL A 114 16.07 1.73 -3.87
N ARG A 115 16.89 2.31 -2.98
CA ARG A 115 16.63 2.23 -1.53
C ARG A 115 15.36 2.97 -1.12
N VAL A 116 15.10 4.14 -1.70
CA VAL A 116 13.87 4.90 -1.43
C VAL A 116 12.66 4.14 -1.97
N GLU A 117 12.78 3.51 -3.14
CA GLU A 117 11.72 2.67 -3.73
C GLU A 117 11.34 1.52 -2.80
N ASP A 118 12.33 0.82 -2.21
CA ASP A 118 12.07 -0.24 -1.23
C ASP A 118 11.47 0.31 0.08
N LEU A 119 11.92 1.46 0.56
CA LEU A 119 11.34 2.10 1.74
C LEU A 119 9.88 2.53 1.52
N LEU A 120 9.57 3.09 0.34
CA LEU A 120 8.20 3.42 -0.03
C LEU A 120 7.33 2.17 -0.18
N MET A 121 7.91 1.06 -0.67
CA MET A 121 7.21 -0.21 -0.73
C MET A 121 6.82 -0.72 0.66
N TRP A 122 7.72 -0.60 1.65
CA TRP A 122 7.39 -0.92 3.05
C TRP A 122 6.23 -0.08 3.59
N VAL A 123 6.25 1.24 3.36
CA VAL A 123 5.18 2.15 3.77
C VAL A 123 3.86 1.77 3.08
N LEU A 124 3.91 1.46 1.79
CA LEU A 124 2.74 1.07 1.01
C LEU A 124 2.13 -0.24 1.52
N LEU A 125 2.96 -1.25 1.81
CA LEU A 125 2.51 -2.52 2.39
C LEU A 125 1.91 -2.33 3.79
N GLN A 126 2.53 -1.49 4.62
CA GLN A 126 1.99 -1.18 5.95
C GLN A 126 0.64 -0.46 5.87
N GLY A 127 0.52 0.54 4.99
CA GLY A 127 -0.74 1.23 4.77
C GLY A 127 -1.83 0.30 4.20
N GLY A 128 -1.46 -0.58 3.27
CA GLY A 128 -2.36 -1.61 2.73
C GLY A 128 -2.83 -2.60 3.81
N ALA A 129 -1.93 -3.02 4.70
CA ALA A 129 -2.27 -3.88 5.83
C ALA A 129 -3.28 -3.20 6.78
N PHE A 130 -3.12 -1.91 7.07
CA PHE A 130 -4.10 -1.15 7.87
C PHE A 130 -5.48 -1.12 7.22
N ILE A 131 -5.56 -0.92 5.91
CA ILE A 131 -6.83 -0.97 5.17
C ILE A 131 -7.45 -2.36 5.29
N ILE A 132 -6.68 -3.42 5.04
CA ILE A 132 -7.15 -4.81 5.10
C ILE A 132 -7.67 -5.16 6.50
N ILE A 133 -6.91 -4.80 7.55
CA ILE A 133 -7.30 -5.05 8.94
C ILE A 133 -8.61 -4.33 9.25
N ALA A 134 -8.73 -3.05 8.89
CA ALA A 134 -9.95 -2.29 9.13
C ALA A 134 -11.16 -2.89 8.39
N VAL A 135 -10.99 -3.27 7.13
CA VAL A 135 -12.05 -3.93 6.33
C VAL A 135 -12.43 -5.27 6.94
N ALA A 136 -11.46 -6.07 7.39
CA ALA A 136 -11.70 -7.37 8.04
C ALA A 136 -12.47 -7.21 9.35
N VAL A 137 -12.08 -6.24 10.19
CA VAL A 137 -12.79 -5.93 11.44
C VAL A 137 -14.21 -5.46 11.16
N ALA A 138 -14.41 -4.58 10.17
CA ALA A 138 -15.74 -4.12 9.79
C ALA A 138 -16.62 -5.25 9.23
N ALA A 139 -16.05 -6.12 8.38
CA ALA A 139 -16.74 -7.29 7.85
C ALA A 139 -17.12 -8.29 8.94
N PHE A 140 -16.22 -8.56 9.90
CA PHE A 140 -16.50 -9.42 11.04
C PHE A 140 -17.62 -8.84 11.92
N GLY A 141 -17.60 -7.52 12.14
CA GLY A 141 -18.67 -6.82 12.85
C GLY A 141 -20.04 -6.87 12.17
N VAL A 142 -20.09 -7.06 10.86
CA VAL A 142 -21.34 -7.29 10.11
C VAL A 142 -21.75 -8.77 10.16
N ALA A 143 -20.80 -9.70 10.07
CA ALA A 143 -21.08 -11.13 10.01
C ALA A 143 -21.44 -11.77 11.36
N ALA A 144 -20.89 -11.25 12.46
CA ALA A 144 -21.09 -11.79 13.81
C ALA A 144 -21.42 -10.66 14.82
N PRO A 145 -22.57 -9.98 14.66
CA PRO A 145 -22.93 -8.82 15.47
C PRO A 145 -23.06 -9.15 16.98
N GLU A 146 -23.30 -10.41 17.33
CA GLU A 146 -23.51 -10.88 18.72
C GLU A 146 -22.20 -11.15 19.49
N THR A 147 -21.05 -11.12 18.82
CA THR A 147 -19.73 -11.48 19.41
C THR A 147 -18.83 -10.28 19.72
N LEU A 148 -19.32 -9.06 19.51
CA LEU A 148 -18.58 -7.80 19.60
C LEU A 148 -19.21 -6.81 20.58
#